data_AF-A0A7W0GS77-F1
#
_entry.id   AF-A0A7W0GS77-F1
#
_cell.length_a   1.000
_cell.length_b   1.000
_cell.length_c   1.000
_cell.angle_alpha   90.00
_cell.angle_beta   90.00
_cell.angle_gamma   90.00
#
_symmetry.space_group_name_H-M   'P 1'
#
loop_
_entity.id
_entity.type
_entity.pdbx_description
1 polymer ?
#
loop_
_entity_poly.entity_id
_entity_poly.type
_entity_poly.pdbx_seq_one_letter_code
_entity_poly.pdbx_strand_id
1 'polypeptide(L)'
;GGGVVWRARDAKNYYIARYNPLEGNYRVYKVEDGRRTQLGTSDVKRSEGWHTLRVTMTGERIECYFDGRKYLDVSDSTFKSAGKIGLWTKADAQTHFDDLTVGGN
;
A
#
# COMPACT_ATOMS: atom_id res chain seq x y z
N GLY A 1 -6.00 10.81 0.73
CA GLY A 1 -4.88 9.92 0.41
C GLY A 1 -5.31 8.51 0.69
N GLY A 2 -5.12 7.63 -0.28
CA GLY A 2 -5.58 6.25 -0.23
C GLY A 2 -4.52 5.28 -0.73
N GLY A 3 -4.86 4.01 -0.75
CA GLY A 3 -3.90 2.97 -1.05
C GLY A 3 -4.51 1.59 -1.20
N VAL A 4 -3.63 0.65 -1.53
CA VAL A 4 -3.97 -0.77 -1.68
C VAL A 4 -3.55 -1.54 -0.44
N VAL A 5 -4.38 -2.52 -0.08
CA VAL A 5 -4.22 -3.41 1.07
C VAL A 5 -4.05 -4.84 0.57
N TRP A 6 -3.13 -5.59 1.19
CA TRP A 6 -2.92 -7.01 0.89
C TRP A 6 -2.58 -7.83 2.14
N ARG A 7 -2.65 -9.16 2.00
CA ARG A 7 -2.56 -10.14 3.10
C ARG A 7 -3.43 -9.75 4.30
N ALA A 8 -4.58 -9.14 4.04
CA ALA A 8 -5.48 -8.71 5.09
C ALA A 8 -6.22 -9.91 5.70
N ARG A 9 -6.09 -10.07 7.01
CA ARG A 9 -6.89 -11.03 7.79
C ARG A 9 -8.19 -10.37 8.24
N ASP A 10 -8.07 -9.17 8.79
CA ASP A 10 -9.14 -8.39 9.39
C ASP A 10 -8.78 -6.89 9.40
N ALA A 11 -9.66 -6.04 9.95
CA ALA A 11 -9.48 -4.59 10.01
C ALA A 11 -8.31 -4.12 10.90
N LYS A 12 -7.63 -5.04 11.61
CA LYS A 12 -6.50 -4.77 12.50
C LYS A 12 -5.21 -5.43 12.02
N ASN A 13 -5.24 -6.26 10.97
CA ASN A 13 -4.10 -7.09 10.55
C ASN A 13 -3.97 -7.12 9.03
N TYR A 14 -3.11 -6.26 8.47
CA TYR A 14 -2.89 -6.11 7.03
C TYR A 14 -1.64 -5.29 6.70
N TYR A 15 -1.15 -5.40 5.46
CA TYR A 15 -0.21 -4.42 4.90
C TYR A 15 -0.94 -3.38 4.06
N ILE A 16 -0.34 -2.20 3.92
CA ILE A 16 -0.86 -1.11 3.09
C ILE A 16 0.26 -0.31 2.44
N ALA A 17 0.11 -0.01 1.15
CA ALA A 17 0.89 0.98 0.42
C ALA A 17 -0.02 2.18 0.14
N ARG A 18 0.33 3.34 0.70
CA ARG A 18 -0.52 4.54 0.74
C ARG A 18 0.18 5.69 0.05
N TYR A 19 -0.53 6.34 -0.88
CA TYR A 19 -0.17 7.66 -1.36
C TYR A 19 -0.87 8.76 -0.55
N ASN A 20 -0.10 9.77 -0.16
CA ASN A 20 -0.60 10.96 0.50
C ASN A 20 -0.30 12.22 -0.33
N PRO A 21 -1.27 12.76 -1.09
CA PRO A 21 -1.04 13.94 -1.93
C PRO A 21 -0.78 15.22 -1.12
N LEU A 22 -1.29 15.32 0.11
CA LEU A 22 -1.08 16.50 0.98
C LEU A 22 0.36 16.61 1.48
N GLU A 23 0.98 15.46 1.79
CA GLU A 23 2.34 15.40 2.30
C GLU A 23 3.36 14.98 1.21
N GLY A 24 2.91 14.75 -0.02
CA GLY A 24 3.79 14.34 -1.13
C GLY A 24 4.57 13.05 -0.87
N ASN A 25 3.99 12.07 -0.17
CA ASN A 25 4.69 10.83 0.17
C ASN A 25 3.96 9.56 -0.24
N TYR A 26 4.77 8.55 -0.53
CA TYR A 26 4.35 7.17 -0.74
C TYR A 26 4.97 6.32 0.35
N ARG A 27 4.12 5.62 1.11
CA ARG A 27 4.53 4.92 2.32
C ARG A 27 3.97 3.52 2.34
N VAL A 28 4.78 2.59 2.83
CA VAL A 28 4.35 1.23 3.08
C VAL A 28 4.35 0.95 4.57
N TYR A 29 3.26 0.40 5.06
CA TYR A 29 3.03 0.11 6.46
C TYR A 29 2.59 -1.33 6.65
N LYS A 30 2.86 -1.84 7.85
CA LYS A 30 2.16 -2.96 8.46
C LYS A 30 1.20 -2.43 9.50
N VAL A 31 -0.01 -2.98 9.57
CA VAL A 31 -0.93 -2.82 10.70
C VAL A 31 -1.08 -4.18 11.35
N GLU A 32 -0.62 -4.30 12.60
CA GLU A 32 -0.66 -5.53 13.40
C GLU A 32 -1.36 -5.21 14.71
N ASP A 33 -2.42 -5.95 15.02
CA ASP A 33 -3.31 -5.69 16.16
C ASP A 33 -3.79 -4.23 16.24
N GLY A 34 -4.01 -3.61 15.08
CA GLY A 34 -4.45 -2.23 14.93
C GLY A 34 -3.32 -1.20 15.08
N ARG A 35 -2.10 -1.63 15.40
CA ARG A 35 -0.93 -0.76 15.52
C ARG A 35 -0.21 -0.66 14.18
N ARG A 36 -0.15 0.56 13.65
CA ARG A 36 0.54 0.85 12.39
C ARG A 36 2.04 1.06 12.61
N THR A 37 2.86 0.33 11.86
CA THR A 37 4.33 0.46 11.80
C THR A 37 4.73 0.79 10.37
N GLN A 38 5.56 1.83 10.18
CA GLN A 38 6.10 2.17 8.86
C GLN A 38 7.25 1.22 8.52
N LEU A 39 7.19 0.60 7.36
CA LEU A 39 8.26 -0.25 6.83
C LEU A 39 9.13 0.51 5.83
N GLY A 40 8.56 1.52 5.14
CA GLY A 40 9.28 2.32 4.16
C GLY A 40 8.54 3.61 3.79
N THR A 41 9.28 4.60 3.32
CA THR A 41 8.78 5.91 2.87
C THR A 41 9.62 6.43 1.73
N SER A 42 8.99 7.14 0.81
CA SER A 42 9.66 7.89 -0.24
C SER A 42 8.84 9.14 -0.58
N ASP A 43 9.52 10.19 -0.99
CA ASP A 43 8.86 11.39 -1.50
C ASP A 43 8.45 11.15 -2.95
N VAL A 44 7.23 11.57 -3.27
CA VAL A 44 6.66 11.52 -4.62
C VAL A 44 6.22 12.92 -4.98
N LYS A 45 6.61 13.35 -6.18
CA LYS A 45 6.14 14.63 -6.71
C LYS A 45 4.61 14.58 -6.76
N ARG A 46 3.98 15.58 -6.16
CA ARG A 46 2.54 15.77 -6.26
C ARG A 46 2.17 16.12 -7.70
N SER A 47 1.15 15.45 -8.21
CA SER A 47 0.47 15.78 -9.46
C SER A 47 -1.03 15.60 -9.28
N GLU A 48 -1.79 16.17 -10.19
CA GLU A 48 -3.24 16.02 -10.26
C GLU A 48 -3.61 14.84 -11.17
N GLY A 49 -4.80 14.28 -10.95
CA GLY A 49 -5.36 13.21 -11.77
C GLY A 49 -5.18 11.81 -11.18
N TRP A 50 -5.30 10.82 -12.06
CA TRP A 50 -5.22 9.41 -11.72
C TRP A 50 -3.77 8.95 -11.56
N HIS A 51 -3.56 8.06 -10.59
CA HIS A 51 -2.26 7.44 -10.32
C HIS A 51 -2.40 5.93 -10.24
N THR A 52 -1.40 5.21 -10.75
CA THR A 52 -1.35 3.76 -10.65
C THR A 52 -0.43 3.35 -9.50
N LEU A 53 -1.01 2.72 -8.47
CA LEU A 53 -0.25 2.04 -7.42
C LEU A 53 -0.17 0.56 -7.76
N ARG A 54 1.04 -0.02 -7.66
CA ARG A 54 1.24 -1.46 -7.80
C ARG A 54 2.12 -1.98 -6.68
N VAL A 55 1.74 -3.10 -6.08
CA VAL A 55 2.53 -3.80 -5.08
C VAL A 55 2.78 -5.22 -5.56
N THR A 56 4.03 -5.68 -5.43
CA THR A 56 4.40 -7.07 -5.63
C THR A 56 4.99 -7.59 -4.32
N MET A 57 4.46 -8.71 -3.81
CA MET A 57 5.02 -9.35 -2.62
C MET A 57 5.33 -10.82 -2.90
N THR A 58 6.62 -11.17 -2.87
CA THR A 58 7.11 -12.54 -3.05
C THR A 58 7.84 -12.97 -1.78
N GLY A 59 7.31 -13.98 -1.09
CA GLY A 59 7.80 -14.34 0.25
C GLY A 59 7.59 -13.19 1.24
N GLU A 60 8.69 -12.61 1.72
CA GLU A 60 8.73 -11.45 2.63
C GLU A 60 9.10 -10.13 1.94
N ARG A 61 9.60 -10.18 0.70
CA ARG A 61 10.01 -9.00 -0.05
C ARG A 61 8.79 -8.30 -0.65
N ILE A 62 8.69 -6.99 -0.42
CA ILE A 62 7.60 -6.11 -0.84
C ILE A 62 8.18 -5.01 -1.72
N GLU A 63 7.80 -5.01 -3.00
CA GLU A 63 8.13 -3.94 -3.93
C GLU A 63 6.90 -3.07 -4.18
N CYS A 64 7.02 -1.77 -3.97
CA CYS A 64 5.93 -0.82 -4.18
C CYS A 64 6.28 0.16 -5.31
N TYR A 65 5.39 0.25 -6.27
CA TYR A 65 5.48 1.08 -7.45
C TYR A 65 4.40 2.18 -7.40
N PHE A 66 4.74 3.32 -7.98
CA PHE A 66 3.85 4.46 -8.17
C PHE A 66 4.09 4.98 -9.59
N ASP A 67 3.04 5.08 -10.40
CA ASP A 67 3.07 5.45 -11.82
C ASP A 67 4.16 4.68 -12.61
N GLY A 68 4.19 3.37 -12.42
CA GLY A 68 5.11 2.44 -13.11
C GLY A 68 6.55 2.44 -12.58
N ARG A 69 6.98 3.43 -11.79
CA ARG A 69 8.31 3.49 -11.19
C ARG A 69 8.34 2.78 -9.84
N LYS A 70 9.40 2.01 -9.56
CA LYS A 70 9.64 1.44 -8.22
C LYS A 70 10.13 2.53 -7.27
N TYR A 71 9.45 2.68 -6.14
CA TYR A 71 9.79 3.66 -5.10
C TYR A 71 10.27 3.01 -3.81
N LEU A 72 9.74 1.83 -3.46
CA LEU A 72 10.07 1.13 -2.23
C LEU A 72 10.37 -0.34 -2.52
N ASP A 73 11.34 -0.88 -1.78
CA ASP A 73 11.75 -2.27 -1.78
C ASP A 73 12.11 -2.62 -0.33
N VAL A 74 11.20 -3.29 0.37
CA VAL A 74 11.33 -3.56 1.82
C VAL A 74 11.10 -5.04 2.08
N SER A 75 11.51 -5.54 3.25
CA SER A 75 11.22 -6.90 3.70
C SER A 75 10.45 -6.89 5.01
N ASP A 76 9.37 -7.67 5.10
CA ASP A 76 8.66 -7.96 6.34
C ASP A 76 7.97 -9.33 6.25
N SER A 77 8.10 -10.14 7.29
CA SER A 77 7.64 -11.54 7.33
C SER A 77 6.50 -11.80 8.33
N THR A 78 5.80 -10.74 8.76
CA THR A 78 4.78 -10.82 9.81
C THR A 78 3.54 -11.58 9.37
N PHE A 79 2.96 -11.21 8.23
CA PHE A 79 1.81 -11.93 7.66
C PHE A 79 2.33 -12.90 6.60
N LYS A 80 2.52 -14.16 6.98
CA LYS A 80 3.05 -15.21 6.09
C LYS A 80 1.98 -15.85 5.22
N SER A 81 0.75 -15.89 5.71
CA SER A 81 -0.38 -16.50 5.00
C SER A 81 -0.95 -15.58 3.93
N ALA A 82 -1.57 -16.17 2.92
CA ALA A 82 -2.45 -15.45 2.01
C ALA A 82 -3.60 -14.78 2.81
N GLY A 83 -4.18 -13.74 2.22
CA GLY A 83 -5.29 -13.00 2.83
C GLY A 83 -6.04 -12.21 1.78
N LYS A 84 -6.96 -11.37 2.24
CA LYS A 84 -7.77 -10.53 1.36
C LYS A 84 -6.94 -9.39 0.76
N ILE A 85 -7.40 -8.92 -0.39
CA ILE A 85 -6.97 -7.65 -1.00
C ILE A 85 -8.07 -6.61 -0.80
N GLY A 86 -7.71 -5.34 -0.81
CA GLY A 86 -8.69 -4.27 -0.63
C GLY A 86 -8.13 -2.87 -0.88
N LEU A 87 -9.00 -1.89 -0.68
CA LEU A 87 -8.71 -0.47 -0.82
C LEU A 87 -8.83 0.21 0.53
N TRP A 88 -8.08 1.30 0.72
CA TRP A 88 -8.04 2.01 1.99
C TRP A 88 -7.96 3.51 1.81
N THR A 89 -8.70 4.26 2.62
CA THR A 89 -8.65 5.72 2.70
C THR A 89 -8.33 6.16 4.13
N LYS A 90 -7.70 7.33 4.28
CA LYS A 90 -7.41 7.90 5.61
C LYS A 90 -8.42 8.97 5.97
N ALA A 91 -9.05 8.82 7.14
CA ALA A 91 -9.86 9.85 7.78
C ALA A 91 -10.95 10.39 6.84
N ASP A 92 -11.00 11.70 6.64
CA ASP A 92 -11.94 12.45 5.82
C ASP A 92 -11.55 12.51 4.33
N ALA A 93 -10.51 11.79 3.91
CA ALA A 93 -10.10 11.79 2.52
C ALA A 93 -11.18 11.21 1.60
N GLN A 94 -11.59 12.00 0.61
CA GLN A 94 -12.29 11.50 -0.56
C GLN A 94 -11.24 10.98 -1.55
N THR A 95 -11.30 9.70 -1.89
CA THR A 95 -10.37 9.06 -2.83
C THR A 95 -11.17 8.10 -3.68
N HIS A 96 -11.04 8.26 -5.00
CA HIS A 96 -11.65 7.37 -5.98
C HIS A 96 -10.65 6.29 -6.37
N PHE A 97 -11.16 5.09 -6.64
CA PHE A 97 -10.37 3.96 -7.09
C PHE A 97 -11.09 3.32 -8.27
N ASP A 98 -10.31 2.90 -9.25
CA ASP A 98 -10.79 2.15 -10.41
C ASP A 98 -9.71 1.13 -10.82
N ASP A 99 -10.07 0.18 -11.69
CA ASP A 99 -9.16 -0.83 -12.27
C ASP A 99 -8.38 -1.66 -11.23
N LEU A 100 -9.03 -2.00 -10.10
CA LEU A 100 -8.43 -2.90 -9.11
C LEU A 100 -8.30 -4.31 -9.69
N THR A 101 -7.05 -4.73 -9.90
CA THR A 101 -6.72 -6.08 -10.38
C THR A 101 -5.80 -6.79 -9.38
N VAL A 102 -5.90 -8.12 -9.35
CA VAL A 102 -5.00 -8.99 -8.60
C VAL A 102 -4.60 -10.17 -9.48
N GLY A 103 -3.30 -10.49 -9.49
CA GLY A 103 -2.75 -11.61 -10.24
C GLY A 103 -1.56 -12.23 -9.51
N GLY A 104 -1.37 -13.52 -9.72
CA GLY A 104 -0.11 -14.19 -9.42
C GLY A 104 0.82 -14.14 -10.64
N ASN A 105 2.10 -14.43 -10.42
CA ASN A 105 2.96 -14.91 -11.50
C ASN A 105 2.58 -16.35 -11.87
#